data_AF-A0A9J7XZW1-F1
#
_entry.id   AF-A0A9J7XZW1-F1
#
_cell.length_a   1.000
_cell.length_b   1.000
_cell.length_c   1.000
_cell.angle_alpha   90.00
_cell.angle_beta   90.00
_cell.angle_gamma   90.00
#
_symmetry.space_group_name_H-M   'P 1'
#
loop_
_entity.id
_entity.type
_entity.pdbx_description
1 polymer ?
#
loop_
_entity_poly.entity_id
_entity_poly.type
_entity_poly.pdbx_seq_one_letter_code
_entity_poly.pdbx_strand_id
1 'polypeptide(L)'
;MVYTASVVVEALSVYGIERLMADIRQFVPLVQAIPIPAVPWRPSPAISMMLMTVLRFVGPGDDLKSCRFTQMMEQRLENAFAEAEAIVMNSHSGLTVQILSTSQSMGSPAVSLIYVVHNGSVTLNGTTASNLLSQLTAELVGYFLFYPPLITAELNISSRLCSDSGCGKLLSRRTVSQFC
;
A
#
# COMPACT_ATOMS: atom_id res chain seq x y z
N MET A 1 13.57 -20.06 -10.98
CA MET A 1 13.29 -18.72 -10.41
C MET A 1 14.63 -18.05 -10.22
N VAL A 2 14.91 -16.94 -10.90
CA VAL A 2 16.18 -16.19 -10.76
C VAL A 2 15.88 -14.95 -9.92
N TYR A 3 16.56 -14.79 -8.80
CA TYR A 3 16.37 -13.67 -7.87
C TYR A 3 17.51 -12.67 -8.07
N THR A 4 17.17 -11.43 -8.43
CA THR A 4 18.14 -10.32 -8.49
C THR A 4 18.15 -9.58 -7.16
N ALA A 5 19.32 -9.41 -6.56
CA ALA A 5 19.46 -8.66 -5.31
C ALA A 5 19.08 -7.18 -5.49
N SER A 6 18.50 -6.55 -4.47
CA SER A 6 18.03 -5.15 -4.51
C SER A 6 19.14 -4.17 -4.92
N VAL A 7 20.36 -4.38 -4.42
CA VAL A 7 21.55 -3.58 -4.75
C VAL A 7 21.87 -3.63 -6.25
N VAL A 8 21.64 -4.78 -6.90
CA VAL A 8 21.88 -4.94 -8.34
C VAL A 8 20.84 -4.17 -9.14
N VAL A 9 19.57 -4.18 -8.71
CA VAL A 9 18.52 -3.42 -9.40
C VAL A 9 18.70 -1.91 -9.24
N GLU A 10 19.16 -1.46 -8.07
CA GLU A 10 19.47 -0.06 -7.81
C GLU A 10 20.72 0.40 -8.58
N ALA A 11 21.76 -0.44 -8.67
CA ALA A 11 22.90 -0.15 -9.53
C ALA A 11 22.49 -0.08 -11.01
N LEU A 12 21.61 -0.97 -11.47
CA LEU A 12 21.08 -0.96 -12.84
C LEU A 12 20.16 0.24 -13.13
N SER A 13 19.40 0.71 -12.14
CA SER A 13 18.57 1.91 -12.31
C SER A 13 19.43 3.17 -12.42
N VAL A 14 20.51 3.28 -11.64
CA VAL A 14 21.51 4.35 -11.75
C VAL A 14 22.29 4.26 -13.06
N TYR A 15 22.58 3.04 -13.52
CA TYR A 15 23.27 2.80 -14.79
C TYR A 15 22.46 3.31 -16.00
N GLY A 16 21.13 3.18 -15.91
CA GLY A 16 20.19 3.64 -16.92
C GLY A 16 19.99 2.61 -18.03
N ILE A 17 18.71 2.39 -18.38
CA ILE A 17 18.29 1.37 -19.37
C ILE A 17 18.89 1.62 -20.75
N GLU A 18 19.03 2.89 -21.15
CA GLU A 18 19.59 3.26 -22.47
C GLU A 18 21.05 2.84 -22.64
N ARG A 19 21.88 3.03 -21.59
CA ARG A 19 23.29 2.62 -21.60
C ARG A 19 23.43 1.11 -21.56
N LEU A 20 22.61 0.45 -20.74
CA LEU A 20 22.54 -1.01 -20.69
C LEU A 20 22.15 -1.62 -22.04
N MET A 21 21.16 -1.05 -22.72
CA MET A 21 20.75 -1.48 -24.06
C MET A 21 21.87 -1.28 -25.09
N ALA A 22 22.58 -0.16 -25.04
CA ALA A 22 23.69 0.12 -25.95
C ALA A 22 24.81 -0.92 -25.80
N ASP A 23 25.19 -1.26 -24.56
CA ASP A 23 26.24 -2.25 -24.31
C ASP A 23 25.82 -3.67 -24.68
N ILE A 24 24.58 -4.06 -24.38
CA ILE A 24 24.10 -5.41 -24.75
C ILE A 24 24.05 -5.55 -26.27
N ARG A 25 23.68 -4.50 -27.00
CA ARG A 25 23.71 -4.50 -28.47
C ARG A 25 25.10 -4.68 -29.05
N GLN A 26 26.16 -4.37 -28.31
CA GLN A 26 27.54 -4.63 -28.74
C GLN A 26 27.84 -6.13 -28.85
N PHE A 27 27.19 -6.96 -28.02
CA PHE A 27 27.37 -8.42 -28.00
C PHE A 27 26.20 -9.18 -28.66
N VAL A 28 24.99 -8.61 -28.61
CA VAL A 28 23.76 -9.18 -29.17
C VAL A 28 23.02 -8.10 -29.98
N PRO A 29 23.39 -7.91 -31.26
CA PRO A 29 22.90 -6.78 -32.08
C PRO A 29 21.38 -6.78 -32.31
N LEU A 30 20.73 -7.94 -32.17
CA LEU A 30 19.31 -8.16 -32.43
C LEU A 30 18.44 -8.08 -31.17
N VAL A 31 18.97 -7.63 -30.03
CA VAL A 31 18.18 -7.55 -28.80
C VAL A 31 17.09 -6.47 -28.95
N GLN A 32 15.82 -6.89 -28.85
CA GLN A 32 14.66 -6.01 -28.99
C GLN A 32 14.07 -5.58 -27.64
N ALA A 33 14.30 -6.37 -26.59
CA ALA A 33 13.87 -6.05 -25.25
C ALA A 33 14.80 -6.71 -24.22
N ILE A 34 15.04 -6.01 -23.12
CA ILE A 34 15.65 -6.58 -21.91
C ILE A 34 14.50 -6.76 -20.91
N PRO A 35 14.34 -7.95 -20.30
CA PRO A 35 13.41 -8.09 -19.19
C PRO A 35 13.82 -7.09 -18.11
N ILE A 36 12.93 -6.14 -17.81
CA ILE A 36 13.14 -5.14 -16.76
C ILE A 36 13.43 -5.96 -15.48
N PRO A 37 14.58 -5.72 -14.82
CA PRO A 37 14.83 -6.36 -13.54
C PRO A 37 13.61 -6.08 -12.68
N ALA A 38 12.94 -7.14 -12.21
CA ALA A 38 11.77 -6.97 -11.37
C ALA A 38 12.15 -5.95 -10.29
N VAL A 39 11.36 -4.86 -10.21
CA VAL A 39 11.49 -3.79 -9.21
C VAL A 39 11.99 -4.41 -7.92
N PRO A 40 13.05 -3.86 -7.29
CA PRO A 40 13.70 -4.51 -6.15
C PRO A 40 12.60 -4.96 -5.21
N TRP A 41 12.57 -6.26 -4.90
CA TRP A 41 11.59 -6.86 -4.01
C TRP A 41 11.56 -5.98 -2.76
N ARG A 42 10.57 -5.07 -2.68
CA ARG A 42 10.45 -4.22 -1.51
C ARG A 42 10.08 -5.19 -0.41
N PRO A 43 10.90 -5.31 0.65
CA PRO A 43 10.53 -6.16 1.76
C PRO A 43 9.13 -5.71 2.19
N SER A 44 8.21 -6.66 2.31
CA SER A 44 6.88 -6.35 2.82
C SER A 44 7.06 -5.59 4.14
N PRO A 45 6.44 -4.41 4.33
CA PRO A 45 6.59 -3.65 5.55
C PRO A 45 6.34 -4.54 6.76
N ALA A 46 7.00 -4.28 7.89
CA ALA A 46 6.75 -5.05 9.09
C ALA A 46 5.27 -4.90 9.49
N ILE A 47 4.65 -5.96 10.04
CA ILE A 47 3.23 -5.92 10.45
C ILE A 47 2.98 -4.77 11.45
N SER A 48 3.97 -4.45 12.29
CA SER A 48 3.95 -3.34 13.24
C SER A 48 3.85 -1.95 12.57
N MET A 49 4.07 -1.84 11.27
CA MET A 49 3.94 -0.61 10.47
C MET A 49 2.62 -0.54 9.71
N MET A 50 1.88 -1.66 9.61
CA MET A 50 0.66 -1.75 8.82
C MET A 50 -0.58 -1.36 9.64
N LEU A 51 -1.51 -0.68 8.99
CA LEU A 51 -2.84 -0.38 9.51
C LEU A 51 -3.91 -1.14 8.72
N MET A 52 -5.02 -1.45 9.38
CA MET A 52 -6.21 -1.99 8.73
C MET A 52 -7.42 -1.11 9.01
N THR A 53 -8.11 -0.72 7.93
CA THR A 53 -9.41 -0.05 8.00
C THR A 53 -10.45 -0.86 7.26
N VAL A 54 -11.60 -1.04 7.90
CA VAL A 54 -12.75 -1.70 7.26
C VAL A 54 -13.77 -0.63 6.86
N LEU A 55 -14.03 -0.53 5.56
CA LEU A 55 -15.04 0.34 4.98
C LEU A 55 -16.36 -0.41 4.83
N ARG A 56 -17.48 0.28 5.05
CA ARG A 56 -18.82 -0.21 4.69
C ARG A 56 -19.35 0.46 3.43
N PHE A 57 -20.29 -0.23 2.79
CA PHE A 57 -21.07 0.27 1.65
C PHE A 57 -20.24 0.61 0.41
N VAL A 58 -19.17 -0.13 0.15
CA VAL A 58 -18.49 -0.04 -1.14
C VAL A 58 -19.39 -0.71 -2.19
N GLY A 59 -19.85 0.09 -3.15
CA GLY A 59 -20.82 -0.36 -4.14
C GLY A 59 -20.21 -1.34 -5.15
N PRO A 60 -21.03 -2.18 -5.81
CA PRO A 60 -20.55 -3.12 -6.84
C PRO A 60 -19.99 -2.43 -8.09
N GLY A 61 -20.15 -1.11 -8.23
CA GLY A 61 -19.59 -0.30 -9.31
C GLY A 61 -18.12 0.12 -9.09
N ASP A 62 -17.58 -0.06 -7.88
CA ASP A 62 -16.19 0.27 -7.57
C ASP A 62 -15.28 -0.94 -7.83
N ASP A 63 -14.37 -0.82 -8.82
CA ASP A 63 -13.38 -1.85 -9.10
C ASP A 63 -12.23 -1.76 -8.08
N LEU A 64 -12.31 -2.59 -7.03
CA LEU A 64 -11.31 -2.72 -5.97
C LEU A 64 -9.92 -3.14 -6.47
N LYS A 65 -9.82 -3.67 -7.69
CA LYS A 65 -8.57 -4.07 -8.34
C LYS A 65 -8.05 -3.03 -9.32
N SER A 66 -8.72 -1.89 -9.45
CA SER A 66 -8.23 -0.78 -10.25
C SER A 66 -7.21 0.07 -9.49
N CYS A 67 -6.20 0.57 -10.21
CA CYS A 67 -5.29 1.60 -9.67
C CYS A 67 -6.06 2.86 -9.29
N ARG A 68 -7.12 3.20 -10.03
CA ARG A 68 -7.95 4.37 -9.77
C ARG A 68 -8.60 4.33 -8.39
N PHE A 69 -9.16 3.18 -7.99
CA PHE A 69 -9.71 3.01 -6.65
C PHE A 69 -8.62 3.14 -5.59
N THR A 70 -7.47 2.50 -5.81
CA THR A 70 -6.34 2.52 -4.88
C THR A 70 -5.82 3.95 -4.66
N GLN A 71 -5.50 4.67 -5.73
CA GLN A 71 -5.01 6.06 -5.69
C GLN A 71 -6.02 7.02 -5.07
N MET A 72 -7.31 6.86 -5.41
CA MET A 72 -8.37 7.67 -4.81
C MET A 72 -8.42 7.47 -3.29
N MET A 73 -8.26 6.22 -2.84
CA MET A 73 -8.31 5.90 -1.42
C MET A 73 -7.04 6.33 -0.67
N GLU A 74 -5.87 6.21 -1.29
CA GLU A 74 -4.60 6.74 -0.77
C GLU A 74 -4.73 8.26 -0.54
N GLN A 75 -5.16 9.01 -1.57
CA GLN A 75 -5.35 10.45 -1.47
C GLN A 75 -6.34 10.85 -0.36
N ARG A 76 -7.41 10.10 -0.18
CA ARG A 76 -8.40 10.36 0.88
C ARG A 76 -7.85 10.09 2.27
N LEU A 77 -7.08 9.01 2.42
CA LEU A 77 -6.38 8.72 3.67
C LEU A 77 -5.33 9.78 3.96
N GLU A 78 -4.57 10.24 2.97
CA GLU A 78 -3.59 11.34 3.11
C GLU A 78 -4.25 12.61 3.65
N ASN A 79 -5.40 13.00 3.10
CA ASN A 79 -6.15 14.15 3.61
C ASN A 79 -6.61 13.96 5.06
N ALA A 80 -7.06 12.76 5.44
CA ALA A 80 -7.41 12.45 6.82
C ALA A 80 -6.18 12.55 7.75
N PHE A 81 -5.04 12.01 7.33
CA PHE A 81 -3.80 12.11 8.12
C PHE A 81 -3.30 13.56 8.25
N ALA A 82 -3.42 14.37 7.19
CA ALA A 82 -3.08 15.79 7.25
C ALA A 82 -3.92 16.54 8.28
N GLU A 83 -5.23 16.28 8.33
CA GLU A 83 -6.12 16.86 9.34
C GLU A 83 -5.75 16.39 10.76
N ALA A 84 -5.45 15.10 10.92
CA ALA A 84 -5.00 14.56 12.20
C ALA A 84 -3.68 15.21 12.69
N GLU A 85 -2.70 15.40 11.80
CA GLU A 85 -1.45 16.10 12.13
C GLU A 85 -1.70 17.57 12.49
N ALA A 86 -2.61 18.25 11.80
CA ALA A 86 -2.97 19.62 12.10
C ALA A 86 -3.53 19.75 13.53
N ILE A 87 -4.41 18.83 13.93
CA ILE A 87 -5.02 18.81 15.27
C ILE A 87 -3.99 18.50 16.37
N VAL A 88 -3.11 17.53 16.15
CA VAL A 88 -2.18 17.04 17.19
C VAL A 88 -0.94 17.91 17.31
N MET A 89 -0.34 18.25 16.17
CA MET A 89 1.00 18.82 16.09
C MET A 89 1.03 20.25 15.56
N ASN A 90 -0.09 20.79 15.08
CA ASN A 90 -0.14 22.08 14.37
C ASN A 90 0.91 22.15 13.23
N SER A 91 1.23 21.00 12.63
CA SER A 91 2.25 20.86 11.59
C SER A 91 1.74 19.97 10.47
N HIS A 92 2.23 20.17 9.25
CA HIS A 92 1.92 19.32 8.10
C HIS A 92 3.23 18.70 7.62
N SER A 93 3.50 17.45 7.98
CA SER A 93 4.76 16.79 7.62
C SER A 93 4.75 16.20 6.21
N GLY A 94 3.61 16.26 5.53
CA GLY A 94 3.44 15.73 4.17
C GLY A 94 3.41 14.21 4.18
N LEU A 95 2.60 13.63 5.06
CA LEU A 95 2.42 12.18 5.15
C LEU A 95 1.82 11.63 3.85
N THR A 96 2.42 10.56 3.34
CA THR A 96 1.91 9.84 2.17
C THR A 96 1.40 8.47 2.59
N VAL A 97 0.39 7.96 1.89
CA VAL A 97 -0.24 6.68 2.21
C VAL A 97 -0.06 5.71 1.06
N GLN A 98 0.32 4.47 1.38
CA GLN A 98 0.44 3.40 0.40
C GLN A 98 -0.45 2.22 0.80
N ILE A 99 -1.45 1.90 -0.03
CA ILE A 99 -2.36 0.78 0.18
C ILE A 99 -1.69 -0.51 -0.25
N LEU A 100 -1.27 -1.33 0.71
CA LEU A 100 -0.68 -2.63 0.43
C LEU A 100 -1.70 -3.61 -0.13
N SER A 101 -2.96 -3.61 0.32
CA SER A 101 -3.95 -4.60 -0.12
C SER A 101 -5.39 -4.14 0.05
N THR A 102 -6.25 -4.61 -0.85
CA THR A 102 -7.71 -4.43 -0.82
C THR A 102 -8.38 -5.80 -0.91
N SER A 103 -9.27 -6.09 0.04
CA SER A 103 -10.04 -7.34 0.06
C SER A 103 -11.48 -7.11 0.51
N GLN A 104 -12.43 -7.70 -0.20
CA GLN A 104 -13.84 -7.70 0.19
C GLN A 104 -14.19 -9.01 0.89
N SER A 105 -14.97 -8.94 1.96
CA SER A 105 -15.47 -10.13 2.63
C SER A 105 -16.54 -10.82 1.77
N MET A 106 -16.48 -12.14 1.65
CA MET A 106 -17.51 -12.89 0.93
C MET A 106 -18.88 -12.67 1.56
N GLY A 107 -19.88 -12.35 0.73
CA GLY A 107 -21.27 -12.13 1.18
C GLY A 107 -21.52 -10.80 1.91
N SER A 108 -20.56 -9.86 1.92
CA SER A 108 -20.71 -8.56 2.57
C SER A 108 -20.15 -7.42 1.70
N PRO A 109 -20.79 -6.25 1.66
CA PRO A 109 -20.24 -5.06 0.98
C PRO A 109 -19.07 -4.41 1.76
N ALA A 110 -18.53 -5.08 2.79
CA ALA A 110 -17.43 -4.59 3.58
C ALA A 110 -16.08 -4.84 2.89
N VAL A 111 -15.26 -3.79 2.80
CA VAL A 111 -13.94 -3.81 2.17
C VAL A 111 -12.88 -3.51 3.22
N SER A 112 -11.91 -4.40 3.36
CA SER A 112 -10.73 -4.21 4.19
C SER A 112 -9.60 -3.64 3.36
N LEU A 113 -9.03 -2.55 3.85
CA LEU A 113 -7.83 -1.91 3.31
C LEU A 113 -6.69 -2.16 4.28
N ILE A 114 -5.56 -2.60 3.76
CA ILE A 114 -4.29 -2.69 4.49
C ILE A 114 -3.35 -1.66 3.87
N TYR A 115 -2.80 -0.76 4.67
CA TYR A 115 -1.94 0.31 4.18
C TYR A 115 -0.83 0.64 5.18
N VAL A 116 0.14 1.41 4.71
CA VAL A 116 1.22 2.00 5.51
C VAL A 116 1.26 3.51 5.27
N VAL A 117 1.79 4.24 6.25
CA VAL A 117 1.97 5.69 6.17
C VAL A 117 3.44 5.98 6.13
N HIS A 118 3.87 6.87 5.25
CA HIS A 118 5.25 7.30 5.12
C HIS A 118 5.37 8.78 5.43
N ASN A 119 6.51 9.15 6.02
CA ASN A 119 6.99 10.52 6.08
C ASN A 119 8.25 10.60 5.22
N GLY A 120 8.11 11.12 4.00
CA GLY A 120 9.16 11.10 2.98
C GLY A 120 9.56 9.67 2.59
N SER A 121 10.74 9.22 3.03
CA SER A 121 11.28 7.87 2.76
C SER A 121 11.10 6.88 3.92
N VAL A 122 10.61 7.35 5.08
CA VAL A 122 10.53 6.55 6.31
C VAL A 122 9.08 6.11 6.54
N THR A 123 8.87 4.81 6.70
CA THR A 123 7.56 4.25 7.08
C THR A 123 7.31 4.46 8.57
N LEU A 124 6.15 5.02 8.92
CA LEU A 124 5.74 5.25 10.29
C LEU A 124 5.31 3.95 10.97
N ASN A 125 5.48 3.91 12.29
CA ASN A 125 4.94 2.83 13.10
C ASN A 125 3.41 2.84 13.08
N GLY A 126 2.82 1.66 12.96
CA GLY A 126 1.38 1.47 12.90
C GLY A 126 0.67 2.02 14.13
N THR A 127 1.27 1.90 15.31
CA THR A 127 0.72 2.50 16.55
C THR A 127 0.71 4.03 16.49
N THR A 128 1.80 4.66 16.03
CA THR A 128 1.88 6.12 15.88
C THR A 128 0.87 6.63 14.85
N ALA A 129 0.79 5.99 13.69
CA ALA A 129 -0.18 6.31 12.66
C ALA A 129 -1.63 6.07 13.14
N SER A 130 -1.89 4.98 13.86
CA SER A 130 -3.22 4.71 14.42
C SER A 130 -3.61 5.78 15.44
N ASN A 131 -2.65 6.21 16.27
CA ASN A 131 -2.84 7.28 17.25
C ASN A 131 -3.14 8.64 16.60
N LEU A 132 -2.63 8.91 15.40
CA LEU A 132 -3.01 10.11 14.64
C LEU A 132 -4.47 10.02 14.20
N LEU A 133 -4.84 8.94 13.51
CA LEU A 133 -6.23 8.76 13.06
C LEU A 133 -7.24 8.69 14.20
N SER A 134 -6.87 8.20 15.39
CA SER A 134 -7.76 8.16 16.55
C SER A 134 -8.13 9.53 17.10
N GLN A 135 -7.42 10.59 16.69
CA GLN A 135 -7.72 11.97 17.08
C GLN A 135 -8.89 12.55 16.27
N LEU A 136 -9.14 11.96 15.11
CA LEU A 136 -10.32 12.25 14.31
C LEU A 136 -11.50 11.43 14.82
N THR A 137 -12.68 12.05 14.85
CA THR A 137 -13.92 11.31 15.11
C THR A 137 -14.21 10.34 13.96
N ALA A 138 -14.89 9.23 14.24
CA ALA A 138 -15.27 8.25 13.21
C ALA A 138 -16.11 8.89 12.08
N GLU A 139 -16.87 9.94 12.40
CA GLU A 139 -17.64 10.74 11.44
C GLU A 139 -16.72 11.53 10.50
N LEU A 140 -15.70 12.19 11.03
CA LEU A 140 -14.76 12.97 10.24
C LEU A 140 -13.86 12.08 9.38
N VAL A 141 -13.43 10.93 9.92
CA VAL A 141 -12.73 9.90 9.12
C VAL A 141 -13.64 9.41 7.98
N GLY A 142 -14.91 9.14 8.27
CA GLY A 142 -15.88 8.73 7.25
C GLY A 142 -16.16 9.80 6.20
N TYR A 143 -16.13 11.08 6.58
CA TYR A 143 -16.23 12.20 5.67
C TYR A 143 -15.05 12.22 4.68
N PHE A 144 -13.81 12.07 5.15
CA PHE A 144 -12.64 12.03 4.27
C PHE A 144 -12.62 10.79 3.37
N LEU A 145 -12.97 9.64 3.91
CA LEU A 145 -12.96 8.38 3.14
C LEU A 145 -14.16 8.27 2.19
N PHE A 146 -15.20 9.08 2.39
CA PHE A 146 -16.54 8.95 1.77
C PHE A 146 -17.20 7.58 2.01
N TYR A 147 -16.69 6.81 2.96
CA TYR A 147 -17.26 5.54 3.41
C TYR A 147 -17.26 5.55 4.93
N PRO A 148 -18.37 5.21 5.60
CA PRO A 148 -18.40 5.14 7.04
C PRO A 148 -17.43 4.04 7.51
N PRO A 149 -16.39 4.38 8.29
CA PRO A 149 -15.41 3.42 8.77
C PRO A 149 -16.04 2.58 9.88
N LEU A 150 -15.78 1.28 9.85
CA LEU A 150 -16.21 0.38 10.92
C LEU A 150 -15.23 0.38 12.08
N ILE A 151 -13.93 0.26 11.78
CA ILE A 151 -12.83 0.14 12.73
C ILE A 151 -11.56 0.61 12.03
N THR A 152 -10.80 1.48 12.68
CA THR A 152 -9.40 1.80 12.34
C THR A 152 -8.55 1.23 13.47
N ALA A 153 -7.72 0.23 13.18
CA ALA A 153 -6.86 -0.37 14.19
C ALA A 153 -5.50 -0.79 13.61
N GLU A 154 -4.49 -0.81 14.48
CA GLU A 154 -3.21 -1.46 14.20
C GLU A 154 -3.43 -2.95 13.93
N LEU A 155 -2.69 -3.50 12.97
CA LEU A 155 -2.76 -4.92 12.64
C LEU A 155 -2.06 -5.76 13.71
N ASN A 156 -2.77 -6.09 14.80
CA ASN A 156 -2.35 -7.16 15.70
C ASN A 156 -2.78 -8.52 15.10
N ILE A 157 -1.90 -9.52 15.15
CA ILE A 157 -2.07 -10.87 14.55
C ILE A 157 -3.37 -11.57 14.96
N SER A 158 -4.04 -11.09 16.03
CA SER A 158 -5.32 -11.60 16.51
C SER A 158 -6.50 -11.42 15.54
N SER A 159 -6.47 -10.49 14.56
CA SER A 159 -7.59 -10.30 13.61
C SER A 159 -7.58 -11.24 12.41
N ARG A 160 -6.54 -12.07 12.23
CA ARG A 160 -6.46 -13.11 11.18
C ARG A 160 -7.01 -14.49 11.58
N LEU A 161 -7.48 -14.67 12.81
CA LEU A 161 -7.85 -15.99 13.33
C LEU A 161 -9.34 -16.35 13.29
N CYS A 162 -10.24 -15.47 12.85
CA CYS A 162 -11.67 -15.79 12.82
C CYS A 162 -12.38 -15.37 11.51
N SER A 163 -12.08 -16.09 10.43
CA SER A 163 -13.11 -16.53 9.50
C SER A 163 -12.61 -17.80 8.83
N ASP A 164 -13.24 -18.89 9.23
CA ASP A 164 -12.85 -20.26 9.02
C ASP A 164 -12.65 -20.66 7.55
N SER A 165 -11.79 -21.67 7.38
CA SER A 165 -11.48 -22.44 6.16
C SER A 165 -10.66 -21.75 5.05
N GLY A 166 -9.32 -21.80 5.19
CA GLY A 166 -8.39 -21.57 4.07
C GLY A 166 -7.12 -20.76 4.37
N CYS A 167 -6.62 -20.78 5.60
CA CYS A 167 -5.44 -20.01 5.99
C CYS A 167 -4.14 -20.69 5.54
N GLY A 168 -3.75 -20.49 4.27
CA GLY A 168 -2.47 -20.98 3.76
C GLY A 168 -1.93 -20.31 2.48
N LYS A 169 -2.63 -19.35 1.87
CA LYS A 169 -2.21 -18.80 0.56
C LYS A 169 -2.56 -17.33 0.33
N LEU A 170 -2.23 -16.41 1.26
CA LEU A 170 -2.56 -14.98 1.04
C LEU A 170 -1.46 -13.97 1.42
N LEU A 171 -0.19 -14.40 1.53
CA LEU A 171 0.97 -13.50 1.46
C LEU A 171 1.73 -13.59 0.13
N SER A 172 1.25 -14.40 -0.82
CA SER A 172 1.81 -14.55 -2.17
C SER A 172 0.74 -14.31 -3.24
N ARG A 173 -0.01 -13.23 -3.12
CA ARG A 173 -0.71 -12.65 -4.28
C ARG A 173 -0.16 -11.25 -4.44
N ARG A 174 0.53 -11.02 -5.57
CA ARG A 174 0.93 -9.70 -6.04
C ARG A 174 -0.23 -8.75 -5.79
N THR A 175 0.01 -7.76 -4.95
CA THR A 175 -0.97 -6.74 -4.65
C THR A 175 -0.94 -5.73 -5.80
N VAL A 176 -2.12 -5.27 -6.21
CA VAL A 176 -2.29 -4.36 -7.35
C VAL A 176 -1.50 -3.07 -7.14
N SER A 177 -1.37 -2.59 -5.89
CA SER A 177 -0.56 -1.41 -5.53
C SER A 177 0.95 -1.58 -5.73
N GLN A 178 1.45 -2.79 -5.95
CA GLN A 178 2.87 -2.96 -6.32
C GLN A 178 3.12 -2.68 -7.82
N PHE A 179 2.05 -2.50 -8.59
CA PHE A 179 2.04 -2.24 -10.03
C PHE A 179 1.30 -0.93 -10.40
N CYS A 180 0.80 -0.22 -9.39
CA CYS A 180 0.50 1.21 -9.45
C CYS A 180 1.65 1.92 -8.70
#